data_AF-A0A1Q5TYZ6-F1
#
_entry.id   AF-A0A1Q5TYZ6-F1
#
_cell.length_a   1.000
_cell.length_b   1.000
_cell.length_c   1.000
_cell.angle_alpha   90.00
_cell.angle_beta   90.00
_cell.angle_gamma   90.00
#
_symmetry.space_group_name_H-M   'P 1'
#
loop_
_entity.id
_entity.type
_entity.pdbx_description
1 polymer ?
#
loop_
_entity_poly.entity_id
_entity_poly.type
_entity_poly.pdbx_seq_one_letter_code
_entity_poly.pdbx_strand_id
1 'polypeptide(L)'
;MKLQSVLYYCSFLAVVKAQYSSICPDRDGETEEINPGHFVKYKCGWLGPYGGATHQNINTAQACAQLCQDKPGCTGSSWQSVQSRCVLSGDRTNEARSNVLWMEVVQPEEDPFPEDPEEEVVDPFPENPEEDCDTQLGTCQTQNTDCLTEKAALQHEKAAWIKKQNALSKCPSQHEKVIVRGGIRYKVHCFMRSKGFTGYKSTDHAFTQCMDACSADSRCKAIHYLIDSAQPCKMLGSVDNNKQPDHSSSPQISLIPVTPK
;
A
#
# COMPACT_ATOMS: atom_id res chain seq x y z
N MET A 1 -18.90 52.00 11.43
CA MET A 1 -19.40 50.70 11.97
C MET A 1 -20.00 49.89 10.85
N LYS A 2 -19.33 48.80 10.41
CA LYS A 2 -19.86 47.63 9.66
C LYS A 2 -18.66 46.83 9.12
N LEU A 3 -17.97 46.13 10.01
CA LEU A 3 -16.84 45.24 9.66
C LEU A 3 -16.79 43.98 10.54
N GLN A 4 -17.94 43.58 11.11
CA GLN A 4 -18.05 42.39 11.96
C GLN A 4 -18.79 41.21 11.31
N SER A 5 -19.34 41.35 10.09
CA SER A 5 -20.16 40.27 9.48
C SER A 5 -19.40 39.27 8.60
N VAL A 6 -18.10 39.43 8.35
CA VAL A 6 -17.36 38.58 7.38
C VAL A 6 -16.61 37.42 8.07
N LEU A 7 -16.30 37.53 9.36
CA LEU A 7 -15.49 36.52 10.07
C LEU A 7 -16.28 35.29 10.55
N TYR A 8 -17.61 35.31 10.49
CA TYR A 8 -18.44 34.16 10.90
C TYR A 8 -18.53 33.06 9.83
N TYR A 9 -18.18 33.33 8.56
CA TYR A 9 -18.28 32.33 7.48
C TYR A 9 -17.03 31.46 7.32
N CYS A 10 -15.87 31.88 7.82
CA CYS A 10 -14.61 31.16 7.62
C CYS A 10 -14.40 29.99 8.60
N SER A 11 -15.16 29.94 9.70
CA SER A 11 -15.05 28.90 10.73
C SER A 11 -15.96 27.69 10.51
N PHE A 12 -16.92 27.74 9.57
CA PHE A 12 -17.91 26.66 9.39
C PHE A 12 -17.51 25.59 8.36
N LEU A 13 -16.66 25.91 7.37
CA LEU A 13 -16.21 24.94 6.36
C LEU A 13 -15.21 23.90 6.89
N ALA A 14 -14.56 24.16 8.02
CA ALA A 14 -13.58 23.25 8.62
C ALA A 14 -14.24 22.07 9.37
N VAL A 15 -15.46 22.24 9.88
CA VAL A 15 -16.16 21.23 10.70
C VAL A 15 -16.71 20.09 9.84
N VAL A 16 -17.18 20.39 8.62
CA VAL A 16 -17.86 19.40 7.76
C VAL A 16 -16.87 18.37 7.17
N LYS A 17 -15.62 18.78 6.89
CA LYS A 17 -14.58 17.86 6.40
C LYS A 17 -14.04 16.96 7.50
N ALA A 18 -14.02 17.44 8.74
CA ALA A 18 -13.48 16.72 9.90
C ALA A 18 -14.29 15.46 10.24
N GLN A 19 -15.63 15.51 10.09
CA GLN A 19 -16.47 14.36 10.44
C GLN A 19 -16.38 13.20 9.44
N TYR A 20 -16.14 13.48 8.16
CA TYR A 20 -15.89 12.38 7.21
C TYR A 20 -14.59 11.65 7.55
N SER A 21 -13.53 12.40 7.85
CA SER A 21 -12.22 11.84 8.22
C SER A 21 -12.21 11.13 9.58
N SER A 22 -13.17 11.40 10.47
CA SER A 22 -13.29 10.67 11.74
C SER A 22 -14.07 9.35 11.62
N ILE A 23 -14.80 9.14 10.52
CA ILE A 23 -15.55 7.91 10.26
C ILE A 23 -14.82 7.06 9.22
N CYS A 24 -14.37 7.66 8.12
CA CYS A 24 -13.69 6.98 7.03
C CYS A 24 -12.20 7.34 7.00
N PRO A 25 -11.31 6.34 6.84
CA PRO A 25 -11.59 4.94 6.50
C PRO A 25 -11.80 4.00 7.71
N ASP A 26 -11.58 4.47 8.94
CA ASP A 26 -11.36 3.59 10.10
C ASP A 26 -12.59 2.79 10.56
N ARG A 27 -13.80 3.29 10.31
CA ARG A 27 -15.07 2.67 10.71
C ARG A 27 -15.84 2.05 9.53
N ASP A 28 -15.17 1.79 8.40
CA ASP A 28 -15.82 1.12 7.27
C ASP A 28 -16.29 -0.29 7.65
N GLY A 29 -17.59 -0.55 7.46
CA GLY A 29 -18.23 -1.82 7.81
C GLY A 29 -18.68 -1.95 9.26
N GLU A 30 -18.38 -0.98 10.12
CA GLU A 30 -18.86 -0.95 11.50
C GLU A 30 -20.36 -0.60 11.55
N THR A 31 -21.07 -1.17 12.53
CA THR A 31 -22.47 -0.85 12.84
C THR A 31 -22.52 0.04 14.07
N GLU A 32 -23.24 1.15 14.00
CA GLU A 32 -23.42 2.09 15.10
C GLU A 32 -24.90 2.37 15.34
N GLU A 33 -25.29 2.47 16.61
CA GLU A 33 -26.61 2.95 17.01
C GLU A 33 -26.63 4.49 16.98
N ILE A 34 -27.38 5.07 16.04
CA ILE A 34 -27.43 6.51 15.83
C ILE A 34 -28.50 7.17 16.71
N ASN A 35 -29.58 6.44 16.97
CA ASN A 35 -30.70 6.76 17.85
C ASN A 35 -31.21 5.45 18.47
N PRO A 36 -31.90 5.48 19.62
CA PRO A 36 -32.44 4.28 20.25
C PRO A 36 -33.23 3.39 19.25
N GLY A 37 -32.73 2.18 19.00
CA GLY A 37 -33.33 1.22 18.07
C GLY A 37 -33.08 1.50 16.57
N HIS A 38 -32.21 2.44 16.22
CA HIS A 38 -31.83 2.74 14.85
C HIS A 38 -30.33 2.52 14.63
N PHE A 39 -30.01 1.37 14.06
CA PHE A 39 -28.64 0.96 13.75
C PHE A 39 -28.34 1.23 12.27
N VAL A 40 -27.15 1.78 12.02
CA VAL A 40 -26.65 1.95 10.65
C VAL A 40 -25.29 1.32 10.50
N LYS A 41 -25.05 0.69 9.35
CA LYS A 41 -23.74 0.17 8.94
C LYS A 41 -23.06 1.17 8.03
N TYR A 42 -21.83 1.55 8.38
CA TYR A 42 -21.04 2.48 7.59
C TYR A 42 -20.42 1.82 6.36
N LYS A 43 -20.50 2.50 5.22
CA LYS A 43 -19.89 2.10 3.95
C LYS A 43 -19.21 3.30 3.31
N CYS A 44 -17.91 3.40 3.52
CA CYS A 44 -17.07 4.49 3.05
C CYS A 44 -16.89 4.45 1.54
N GLY A 45 -17.14 5.60 0.91
CA GLY A 45 -16.98 5.81 -0.52
C GLY A 45 -18.18 5.39 -1.36
N TRP A 46 -19.25 4.87 -0.78
CA TRP A 46 -20.40 4.39 -1.55
C TRP A 46 -21.48 5.48 -1.65
N LEU A 47 -22.09 5.62 -2.82
CA LEU A 47 -23.23 6.52 -3.05
C LEU A 47 -24.48 5.70 -3.37
N GLY A 48 -25.65 6.15 -2.92
CA GLY A 48 -26.94 5.63 -3.29
C GLY A 48 -27.30 5.84 -4.77
N PRO A 49 -28.18 5.04 -5.37
CA PRO A 49 -28.61 5.19 -6.75
C PRO A 49 -29.25 6.56 -6.98
N TYR A 50 -29.10 7.02 -8.22
CA TYR A 50 -29.73 8.25 -8.69
C TYR A 50 -31.26 8.12 -8.62
N GLY A 51 -31.93 9.11 -8.00
CA GLY A 51 -33.39 9.12 -7.84
C GLY A 51 -33.87 9.19 -6.38
N GLY A 52 -32.95 9.13 -5.41
CA GLY A 52 -33.25 9.34 -4.00
C GLY A 52 -33.70 10.76 -3.65
N ALA A 53 -34.46 10.90 -2.55
CA ALA A 53 -34.83 12.21 -2.03
C ALA A 53 -33.57 12.94 -1.55
N THR A 54 -33.36 14.17 -2.03
CA THR A 54 -32.13 14.92 -1.77
C THR A 54 -32.41 16.07 -0.80
N HIS A 55 -31.62 16.14 0.27
CA HIS A 55 -31.66 17.18 1.28
C HIS A 55 -30.35 17.97 1.28
N GLN A 56 -30.44 19.29 1.35
CA GLN A 56 -29.31 20.23 1.33
C GLN A 56 -29.03 20.75 2.75
N ASN A 57 -27.83 21.30 2.96
CA ASN A 57 -27.38 21.85 4.24
C ASN A 57 -27.31 20.81 5.39
N ILE A 58 -27.08 19.54 5.04
CA ILE A 58 -26.89 18.46 6.01
C ILE A 58 -25.40 18.31 6.27
N ASN A 59 -24.96 18.87 7.38
CA ASN A 59 -23.55 19.02 7.72
C ASN A 59 -22.96 17.81 8.46
N THR A 60 -23.78 16.80 8.77
CA THR A 60 -23.33 15.63 9.53
C THR A 60 -23.91 14.33 9.00
N ALA A 61 -23.12 13.25 9.08
CA ALA A 61 -23.54 11.90 8.75
C ALA A 61 -24.77 11.47 9.59
N GLN A 62 -24.72 11.69 10.91
CA GLN A 62 -25.82 11.39 11.83
C GLN A 62 -27.14 12.06 11.44
N ALA A 63 -27.13 13.36 11.13
CA ALA A 63 -28.34 14.05 10.66
C ALA A 63 -28.88 13.47 9.33
N CYS A 64 -28.01 12.93 8.48
CA CYS A 64 -28.43 12.26 7.24
C CYS A 64 -29.07 10.89 7.50
N ALA A 65 -28.53 10.11 8.44
CA ALA A 65 -29.15 8.87 8.91
C ALA A 65 -30.52 9.12 9.56
N GLN A 66 -30.66 10.18 10.36
CA GLN A 66 -31.92 10.59 10.98
C GLN A 66 -33.01 10.90 9.94
N LEU A 67 -32.66 11.60 8.86
CA LEU A 67 -33.59 11.83 7.75
C LEU A 67 -34.07 10.55 7.09
N CYS A 68 -33.25 9.49 7.11
CA CYS A 68 -33.66 8.17 6.64
C CYS A 68 -34.64 7.52 7.62
N GLN A 69 -34.35 7.59 8.92
CA GLN A 69 -35.25 7.09 9.97
C GLN A 69 -36.65 7.73 9.91
N ASP A 70 -36.73 9.04 9.65
CA ASP A 70 -37.99 9.78 9.55
C ASP A 70 -38.82 9.43 8.31
N LYS A 71 -38.21 8.74 7.32
CA LYS A 71 -38.85 8.39 6.06
C LYS A 71 -39.21 6.89 6.04
N PRO A 72 -40.51 6.55 6.07
CA PRO A 72 -40.95 5.16 5.94
C PRO A 72 -40.39 4.50 4.66
N GLY A 73 -39.82 3.30 4.80
CA GLY A 73 -39.24 2.55 3.68
C GLY A 73 -37.87 3.04 3.22
N CYS A 74 -37.19 3.91 3.99
CA CYS A 74 -35.79 4.23 3.73
C CYS A 74 -34.89 3.10 4.26
N THR A 75 -34.13 2.47 3.35
CA THR A 75 -33.18 1.40 3.69
C THR A 75 -31.74 1.89 3.76
N GLY A 76 -31.46 3.12 3.30
CA GLY A 76 -30.19 3.78 3.56
C GLY A 76 -30.09 5.23 3.10
N SER A 77 -28.98 5.87 3.47
CA SER A 77 -28.72 7.27 3.12
C SER A 77 -27.24 7.51 2.80
N SER A 78 -26.99 8.39 1.82
CA SER A 78 -25.65 8.86 1.47
C SER A 78 -25.43 10.27 1.94
N TRP A 79 -24.41 10.46 2.77
CA TRP A 79 -23.91 11.77 3.14
C TRP A 79 -22.69 12.16 2.31
N GLN A 80 -22.75 13.32 1.68
CA GLN A 80 -21.65 13.91 0.90
C GLN A 80 -21.09 15.09 1.67
N SER A 81 -19.94 14.90 2.31
CA SER A 81 -19.38 15.89 3.23
C SER A 81 -19.03 17.20 2.55
N VAL A 82 -18.40 17.16 1.37
CA VAL A 82 -18.00 18.38 0.64
C VAL A 82 -19.19 19.23 0.21
N GLN A 83 -20.31 18.60 -0.11
CA GLN A 83 -21.50 19.27 -0.65
C GLN A 83 -22.55 19.54 0.43
N SER A 84 -22.32 19.11 1.68
CA SER A 84 -23.30 19.18 2.78
C SER A 84 -24.67 18.65 2.34
N ARG A 85 -24.64 17.53 1.63
CA ARG A 85 -25.79 16.98 0.91
C ARG A 85 -26.08 15.57 1.40
N CYS A 86 -27.35 15.30 1.69
CA CYS A 86 -27.85 13.98 2.05
C CYS A 86 -28.76 13.46 0.94
N VAL A 87 -28.62 12.19 0.57
CA VAL A 87 -29.47 11.51 -0.42
C VAL A 87 -30.05 10.27 0.23
N LEU A 88 -31.37 10.19 0.34
CA LEU A 88 -32.07 9.02 0.88
C LEU A 88 -32.40 8.07 -0.26
N SER A 89 -31.89 6.84 -0.22
CA SER A 89 -32.09 5.86 -1.30
C SER A 89 -32.28 4.44 -0.77
N GLY A 90 -32.71 3.55 -1.65
CA GLY A 90 -32.91 2.14 -1.31
C GLY A 90 -31.58 1.41 -1.14
N ASP A 91 -30.86 1.29 -2.25
CA ASP A 91 -29.61 0.54 -2.31
C ASP A 91 -28.37 1.45 -2.40
N ARG A 92 -27.20 0.85 -2.59
CA ARG A 92 -25.97 1.53 -3.02
C ARG A 92 -25.70 1.32 -4.51
N THR A 93 -25.01 2.27 -5.13
CA THR A 93 -24.40 2.09 -6.46
C THR A 93 -23.14 1.23 -6.34
N ASN A 94 -22.70 0.66 -7.46
CA ASN A 94 -21.44 -0.09 -7.53
C ASN A 94 -20.19 0.79 -7.70
N GLU A 95 -20.32 2.11 -7.59
CA GLU A 95 -19.25 3.06 -7.84
C GLU A 95 -18.74 3.71 -6.54
N ALA A 96 -17.46 3.51 -6.25
CA ALA A 96 -16.80 4.21 -5.16
C ALA A 96 -16.48 5.67 -5.54
N ARG A 97 -16.74 6.62 -4.64
CA ARG A 97 -16.52 8.06 -4.77
C ARG A 97 -15.86 8.61 -3.51
N SER A 98 -14.98 9.59 -3.67
CA SER A 98 -14.33 10.23 -2.53
C SER A 98 -15.29 11.15 -1.78
N ASN A 99 -15.13 11.24 -0.45
CA ASN A 99 -15.91 12.12 0.43
C ASN A 99 -17.42 11.82 0.49
N VAL A 100 -17.79 10.56 0.26
CA VAL A 100 -19.16 10.06 0.38
C VAL A 100 -19.20 8.92 1.40
N LEU A 101 -20.19 8.93 2.27
CA LEU A 101 -20.47 7.89 3.24
C LEU A 101 -21.88 7.37 2.99
N TRP A 102 -22.02 6.06 2.72
CA TRP A 102 -23.30 5.37 2.72
C TRP A 102 -23.57 4.79 4.11
N MET A 103 -24.81 4.92 4.57
CA MET A 103 -25.32 4.42 5.84
C MET A 103 -26.50 3.52 5.53
N GLU A 104 -26.30 2.23 5.70
CA GLU A 104 -27.31 1.18 5.48
C GLU A 104 -28.06 0.94 6.79
N VAL A 105 -29.39 0.99 6.77
CA VAL A 105 -30.21 0.73 7.96
C VAL A 105 -30.18 -0.76 8.25
N VAL A 106 -29.71 -1.13 9.44
CA VAL A 106 -29.72 -2.51 9.94
C VAL A 106 -30.90 -2.61 10.90
N GLN A 107 -31.90 -3.42 10.56
CA GLN A 107 -32.92 -3.77 11.54
C GLN A 107 -32.28 -4.74 12.54
N PRO A 108 -32.43 -4.52 13.87
CA PRO A 108 -32.14 -5.59 14.80
C PRO A 108 -33.08 -6.75 14.42
N GLU A 109 -32.52 -7.93 14.18
CA GLU A 109 -33.35 -9.11 13.97
C GLU A 109 -34.25 -9.23 15.21
N GLU A 110 -35.55 -8.98 15.04
CA GLU A 110 -36.52 -9.24 16.10
C GLU A 110 -36.37 -10.72 16.45
N ASP A 111 -36.04 -11.00 17.71
CA ASP A 111 -35.87 -12.35 18.22
C ASP A 111 -37.12 -13.17 17.82
N PRO A 112 -36.97 -14.13 16.89
CA PRO A 112 -38.10 -14.86 16.35
C PRO A 112 -38.62 -15.93 17.31
N PHE A 113 -38.14 -16.00 18.55
CA PHE A 113 -38.60 -16.95 19.55
C PHE A 113 -39.70 -16.33 20.43
N PRO A 114 -40.99 -16.61 20.15
CA PRO A 114 -41.99 -16.50 21.21
C PRO A 114 -41.57 -17.40 22.36
N GLU A 115 -41.67 -16.90 23.60
CA GLU A 115 -41.58 -17.73 24.80
C GLU A 115 -42.68 -18.79 24.75
N ASP A 116 -42.35 -20.02 24.33
CA ASP A 116 -43.23 -21.19 24.38
C ASP A 116 -42.54 -22.29 25.22
N PRO A 117 -43.32 -23.21 25.81
CA PRO A 117 -43.18 -23.67 27.18
C PRO A 117 -42.18 -24.81 27.28
N GLU A 118 -41.61 -24.99 28.47
CA GLU A 118 -40.71 -26.07 28.92
C GLU A 118 -40.97 -27.43 28.23
N GLU A 119 -40.31 -27.67 27.09
CA GLU A 119 -40.06 -29.00 26.56
C GLU A 119 -38.60 -29.37 26.86
N GLU A 120 -38.41 -30.59 27.35
CA GLU A 120 -37.12 -31.12 27.76
C GLU A 120 -36.09 -31.01 26.62
N VAL A 121 -35.11 -30.13 26.83
CA VAL A 121 -33.98 -29.92 25.94
C VAL A 121 -33.13 -31.19 25.96
N VAL A 122 -33.31 -32.04 24.96
CA VAL A 122 -32.29 -32.99 24.57
C VAL A 122 -31.16 -32.17 23.95
N ASP A 123 -30.05 -32.07 24.67
CA ASP A 123 -28.85 -31.36 24.26
C ASP A 123 -28.38 -31.87 22.89
N PRO A 124 -28.45 -31.05 21.81
CA PRO A 124 -27.97 -31.45 20.50
C PRO A 124 -26.46 -31.27 20.35
N PHE A 125 -25.73 -30.86 21.40
CA PHE A 125 -24.28 -30.71 21.31
C PHE A 125 -23.61 -32.09 21.20
N PRO A 126 -22.84 -32.34 20.14
CA PRO A 126 -22.04 -33.55 20.05
C PRO A 126 -21.05 -33.61 21.23
N GLU A 127 -20.90 -34.79 21.81
CA GLU A 127 -20.11 -35.08 23.03
C GLU A 127 -18.58 -34.83 22.92
N ASN A 128 -18.09 -34.05 21.94
CA ASN A 128 -16.65 -33.78 21.84
C ASN A 128 -16.27 -32.44 21.16
N PRO A 129 -16.48 -31.29 21.81
CA PRO A 129 -16.05 -29.97 21.32
C PRO A 129 -14.55 -29.69 21.47
N GLU A 130 -13.78 -30.56 22.16
CA GLU A 130 -12.34 -30.32 22.42
C GLU A 130 -11.43 -30.76 21.25
N GLU A 131 -11.79 -31.79 20.48
CA GLU A 131 -10.99 -32.28 19.34
C GLU A 131 -10.89 -31.29 18.16
N ASP A 132 -11.90 -30.42 18.01
CA ASP A 132 -11.95 -29.42 16.95
C ASP A 132 -11.06 -28.21 17.27
N CYS A 133 -10.98 -27.79 18.54
CA CYS A 133 -10.17 -26.64 18.95
C CYS A 133 -8.67 -26.89 18.78
N ASP A 134 -8.17 -28.07 19.19
CA ASP A 134 -6.75 -28.41 19.04
C ASP A 134 -6.36 -28.56 17.56
N THR A 135 -7.26 -29.12 16.74
CA THR A 135 -7.07 -29.24 15.29
C THR A 135 -7.05 -27.87 14.60
N GLN A 136 -7.96 -26.97 14.99
CA GLN A 136 -8.01 -25.60 14.48
C GLN A 136 -6.79 -24.79 14.92
N LEU A 137 -6.35 -24.95 16.18
CA LEU A 137 -5.16 -24.30 16.70
C LEU A 137 -3.91 -24.77 15.95
N GLY A 138 -3.76 -26.07 15.73
CA GLY A 138 -2.67 -26.63 14.93
C GLY A 138 -2.64 -26.06 13.51
N THR A 139 -3.81 -26.02 12.86
CA THR A 139 -3.96 -25.43 11.51
C THR A 139 -3.55 -23.95 11.49
N CYS A 140 -4.02 -23.16 12.45
CA CYS A 140 -3.67 -21.74 12.57
C CYS A 140 -2.17 -21.53 12.80
N GLN A 141 -1.54 -22.37 13.63
CA GLN A 141 -0.10 -22.30 13.89
C GLN A 141 0.73 -22.59 12.64
N THR A 142 0.33 -23.60 11.86
CA THR A 142 0.97 -23.92 10.57
C THR A 142 0.84 -22.76 9.59
N GLN A 143 -0.38 -22.24 9.41
CA GLN A 143 -0.62 -21.11 8.50
C GLN A 143 0.18 -19.86 8.90
N ASN A 144 0.28 -19.57 10.20
CA ASN A 144 1.10 -18.46 10.69
C ASN A 144 2.59 -18.67 10.35
N THR A 145 3.09 -19.91 10.51
CA THR A 145 4.48 -20.24 10.18
C THR A 145 4.76 -20.11 8.69
N ASP A 146 3.84 -20.57 7.84
CA ASP A 146 3.94 -20.45 6.39
C ASP A 146 3.92 -18.97 5.96
N CYS A 147 3.00 -18.18 6.53
CA CYS A 147 2.91 -16.74 6.28
C CYS A 147 4.20 -16.01 6.67
N LEU A 148 4.79 -16.34 7.83
CA LEU A 148 6.07 -15.76 8.26
C LEU A 148 7.22 -16.13 7.32
N THR A 149 7.24 -17.36 6.81
CA THR A 149 8.23 -17.84 5.85
C THR A 149 8.13 -17.10 4.51
N GLU A 150 6.90 -16.97 3.98
CA GLU A 150 6.65 -16.22 2.75
C GLU A 150 7.02 -14.74 2.91
N LYS A 151 6.65 -14.13 4.04
CA LYS A 151 7.02 -12.74 4.35
C LYS A 151 8.54 -12.54 4.35
N ALA A 152 9.31 -13.48 4.91
CA ALA A 152 10.76 -13.42 4.89
C ALA A 152 11.33 -13.53 3.46
N ALA A 153 10.78 -14.41 2.63
CA ALA A 153 11.18 -14.56 1.23
C ALA A 153 10.91 -13.27 0.41
N LEU A 154 9.72 -12.69 0.56
CA LEU A 154 9.36 -11.42 -0.10
C LEU A 154 10.24 -10.25 0.35
N GLN A 155 10.58 -10.19 1.64
CA GLN A 155 11.51 -9.18 2.15
C GLN A 155 12.91 -9.33 1.55
N HIS A 156 13.39 -10.56 1.39
CA HIS A 156 14.67 -10.85 0.74
C HIS A 156 14.67 -10.42 -0.75
N GLU A 157 13.62 -10.75 -1.51
CA GLU A 157 13.48 -10.31 -2.89
C GLU A 157 13.38 -8.79 -3.02
N LYS A 158 12.62 -8.13 -2.14
CA LYS A 158 12.52 -6.67 -2.09
C LYS A 158 13.89 -6.02 -1.87
N ALA A 159 14.69 -6.55 -0.96
CA ALA A 159 16.04 -6.06 -0.74
C ALA A 159 16.94 -6.21 -1.98
N ALA A 160 16.84 -7.34 -2.69
CA ALA A 160 17.54 -7.55 -3.95
C ALA A 160 17.10 -6.53 -5.02
N TRP A 161 15.79 -6.31 -5.17
CA TRP A 161 15.25 -5.34 -6.12
C TRP A 161 15.68 -3.89 -5.82
N ILE A 162 15.70 -3.49 -4.55
CA ILE A 162 16.20 -2.15 -4.14
C ILE A 162 17.67 -1.97 -4.53
N LYS A 163 18.52 -3.00 -4.36
CA LYS A 163 19.92 -2.95 -4.84
C LYS A 163 20.00 -2.72 -6.35
N LYS A 164 19.12 -3.36 -7.14
CA LYS A 164 19.04 -3.19 -8.60
C LYS A 164 18.59 -1.78 -8.99
N GLN A 165 17.52 -1.28 -8.39
CA GLN A 165 16.99 0.06 -8.61
C GLN A 165 18.00 1.15 -8.27
N ASN A 166 18.72 1.00 -7.16
CA ASN A 166 19.75 1.97 -6.77
C ASN A 166 20.88 2.06 -7.80
N ALA A 167 21.29 0.93 -8.41
CA ALA A 167 22.27 0.95 -9.50
C ALA A 167 21.68 1.58 -10.78
N LEU A 168 20.46 1.17 -11.16
CA LEU A 168 19.77 1.68 -12.34
C LEU A 168 19.49 3.18 -12.27
N SER A 169 19.16 3.73 -11.09
CA SER A 169 18.88 5.16 -10.90
C SER A 169 20.07 6.07 -11.27
N LYS A 170 21.29 5.52 -11.33
CA LYS A 170 22.48 6.26 -11.79
C LYS A 170 22.53 6.38 -13.30
N CYS A 171 21.85 5.51 -14.03
CA CYS A 171 21.76 5.54 -15.49
C CYS A 171 20.37 6.07 -15.92
N PRO A 172 20.26 6.90 -16.96
CA PRO A 172 21.32 7.34 -17.88
C PRO A 172 22.11 8.56 -17.39
N SER A 173 21.72 9.20 -16.28
CA SER A 173 22.26 10.51 -15.86
C SER A 173 23.77 10.54 -15.57
N GLN A 174 24.39 9.40 -15.29
CA GLN A 174 25.83 9.25 -15.05
C GLN A 174 26.59 8.68 -16.25
N HIS A 175 25.94 8.38 -17.37
CA HIS A 175 26.63 7.87 -18.56
C HIS A 175 27.72 8.86 -19.01
N GLU A 176 28.91 8.33 -19.29
CA GLU A 176 30.16 9.02 -19.60
C GLU A 176 30.73 9.96 -18.53
N LYS A 177 30.09 10.09 -17.36
CA LYS A 177 30.61 10.94 -16.29
C LYS A 177 31.78 10.26 -15.59
N VAL A 178 32.70 11.08 -15.09
CA VAL A 178 33.80 10.63 -14.25
C VAL A 178 33.38 10.77 -12.79
N ILE A 179 33.39 9.66 -12.07
CA ILE A 179 33.13 9.61 -10.63
C ILE A 179 34.42 9.26 -9.88
N VAL A 180 34.57 9.74 -8.65
CA VAL A 180 35.74 9.46 -7.81
C VAL A 180 35.32 8.63 -6.61
N ARG A 181 36.00 7.50 -6.41
CA ARG A 181 35.75 6.60 -5.28
C ARG A 181 37.04 5.87 -4.90
N GLY A 182 37.35 5.82 -3.61
CA GLY A 182 38.58 5.16 -3.12
C GLY A 182 39.88 5.67 -3.76
N GLY A 183 39.93 6.95 -4.14
CA GLY A 183 41.07 7.56 -4.83
C GLY A 183 41.17 7.27 -6.33
N ILE A 184 40.25 6.47 -6.90
CA ILE A 184 40.24 6.13 -8.32
C ILE A 184 39.16 6.94 -9.04
N ARG A 185 39.53 7.48 -10.19
CA ARG A 185 38.61 8.17 -11.10
C ARG A 185 38.08 7.17 -12.11
N TYR A 186 36.79 6.85 -12.06
CA TYR A 186 36.13 5.92 -12.98
C TYR A 186 35.29 6.68 -14.00
N LYS A 187 35.43 6.39 -15.30
CA LYS A 187 34.45 6.75 -16.32
C LYS A 187 33.33 5.71 -16.31
N VAL A 188 32.09 6.18 -16.13
CA VAL A 188 30.90 5.33 -16.03
C VAL A 188 30.31 5.10 -17.42
N HIS A 189 30.08 3.84 -17.80
CA HIS A 189 29.42 3.47 -19.05
C HIS A 189 28.17 2.63 -18.75
N CYS A 190 27.01 3.29 -18.78
CA CYS A 190 25.70 2.64 -18.65
C CYS A 190 25.35 1.77 -19.86
N PHE A 191 24.75 0.60 -19.61
CA PHE A 191 24.32 -0.38 -20.62
C PHE A 191 25.41 -0.84 -21.59
N MET A 192 26.65 -0.79 -21.12
CA MET A 192 27.83 -1.08 -21.91
C MET A 192 28.75 -2.07 -21.21
N ARG A 193 29.54 -2.78 -22.00
CA ARG A 193 30.54 -3.75 -21.57
C ARG A 193 31.92 -3.31 -22.06
N SER A 194 32.89 -3.27 -21.15
CA SER A 194 34.29 -3.07 -21.55
C SER A 194 34.78 -4.22 -22.44
N LYS A 195 35.70 -3.95 -23.36
CA LYS A 195 36.32 -4.96 -24.24
C LYS A 195 37.67 -5.44 -23.70
N GLY A 196 38.11 -6.61 -24.16
CA GLY A 196 39.44 -7.16 -23.86
C GLY A 196 39.71 -7.38 -22.37
N PHE A 197 38.67 -7.72 -21.60
CA PHE A 197 38.77 -7.88 -20.16
C PHE A 197 38.97 -9.33 -19.74
N THR A 198 39.56 -9.52 -18.57
CA THR A 198 39.58 -10.79 -17.85
C THR A 198 38.86 -10.63 -16.52
N GLY A 199 37.76 -11.35 -16.31
CA GLY A 199 37.12 -11.39 -14.99
C GLY A 199 37.93 -12.27 -14.04
N TYR A 200 38.12 -11.84 -12.78
CA TYR A 200 38.82 -12.67 -11.78
C TYR A 200 38.10 -12.82 -10.45
N LYS A 201 37.15 -11.93 -10.13
CA LYS A 201 36.38 -12.00 -8.88
C LYS A 201 34.95 -11.55 -9.09
N SER A 202 34.02 -12.24 -8.45
CA SER A 202 32.59 -11.94 -8.45
C SER A 202 32.07 -11.90 -7.02
N THR A 203 31.26 -10.90 -6.67
CA THR A 203 30.70 -10.73 -5.32
C THR A 203 29.26 -10.24 -5.35
N ASP A 204 28.57 -10.34 -4.23
CA ASP A 204 27.20 -9.87 -3.99
C ASP A 204 27.13 -8.38 -3.55
N HIS A 205 28.28 -7.69 -3.57
CA HIS A 205 28.41 -6.29 -3.16
C HIS A 205 27.47 -5.37 -3.93
N ALA A 206 26.89 -4.40 -3.23
CA ALA A 206 26.14 -3.32 -3.85
C ALA A 206 27.07 -2.44 -4.72
N PHE A 207 26.50 -1.64 -5.62
CA PHE A 207 27.24 -0.83 -6.59
C PHE A 207 28.38 0.00 -5.98
N THR A 208 28.13 0.70 -4.88
CA THR A 208 29.16 1.51 -4.19
C THR A 208 30.22 0.66 -3.50
N GLN A 209 29.80 -0.42 -2.82
CA GLN A 209 30.70 -1.36 -2.15
C GLN A 209 31.61 -2.08 -3.16
N CYS A 210 31.11 -2.36 -4.36
CA CYS A 210 31.89 -2.94 -5.44
C CYS A 210 33.04 -2.03 -5.87
N MET A 211 32.78 -0.73 -5.97
CA MET A 211 33.83 0.27 -6.25
C MET A 211 34.84 0.37 -5.11
N ASP A 212 34.37 0.38 -3.86
CA ASP A 212 35.24 0.44 -2.69
C ASP A 212 36.15 -0.81 -2.62
N ALA A 213 35.60 -2.00 -2.86
CA ALA A 213 36.34 -3.25 -2.89
C ALA A 213 37.33 -3.33 -4.06
N CYS A 214 36.95 -2.86 -5.26
CA CYS A 214 37.89 -2.72 -6.37
C CYS A 214 38.98 -1.68 -6.11
N SER A 215 38.68 -0.64 -5.33
CA SER A 215 39.66 0.39 -4.98
C SER A 215 40.71 -0.16 -4.03
N ALA A 216 40.31 -1.00 -3.07
CA ALA A 216 41.21 -1.69 -2.15
C ALA A 216 42.03 -2.83 -2.80
N ASP A 217 41.53 -3.44 -3.88
CA ASP A 217 42.22 -4.54 -4.56
C ASP A 217 43.15 -4.02 -5.69
N SER A 218 44.45 -4.29 -5.58
CA SER A 218 45.44 -3.89 -6.61
C SER A 218 45.29 -4.65 -7.93
N ARG A 219 44.66 -5.84 -7.89
CA ARG A 219 44.36 -6.65 -9.07
C ARG A 219 43.15 -6.12 -9.84
N CYS A 220 42.30 -5.31 -9.21
CA CYS A 220 41.11 -4.78 -9.86
C CYS A 220 41.48 -3.60 -10.76
N LYS A 221 41.33 -3.79 -12.07
CA LYS A 221 41.59 -2.80 -13.12
C LYS A 221 40.31 -2.18 -13.69
N ALA A 222 39.16 -2.84 -13.57
CA ALA A 222 37.86 -2.30 -13.96
C ALA A 222 36.73 -3.11 -13.29
N ILE A 223 35.49 -2.63 -13.42
CA ILE A 223 34.31 -3.28 -12.85
C ILE A 223 33.23 -3.40 -13.92
N HIS A 224 32.59 -4.57 -13.99
CA HIS A 224 31.26 -4.71 -14.58
C HIS A 224 30.25 -4.95 -13.45
N TYR A 225 29.21 -4.13 -13.39
CA TYR A 225 28.11 -4.29 -12.46
C TYR A 225 26.87 -4.78 -13.20
N LEU A 226 26.56 -6.07 -13.09
CA LEU A 226 25.44 -6.73 -13.76
C LEU A 226 24.19 -6.60 -12.90
N ILE A 227 23.17 -5.89 -13.38
CA ILE A 227 22.00 -5.56 -12.56
C ILE A 227 21.19 -6.81 -12.21
N ASP A 228 21.09 -7.78 -13.11
CA ASP A 228 20.26 -8.99 -12.92
C ASP A 228 21.00 -10.22 -12.41
N SER A 229 22.20 -10.05 -11.87
CA SER A 229 23.03 -11.16 -11.37
C SER A 229 22.94 -11.27 -9.84
N ALA A 230 22.92 -12.51 -9.30
CA ALA A 230 23.08 -12.78 -7.88
C ALA A 230 24.45 -12.31 -7.33
N GLN A 231 25.45 -12.25 -8.20
CA GLN A 231 26.75 -11.63 -7.94
C GLN A 231 26.95 -10.48 -8.93
N PRO A 232 26.35 -9.30 -8.67
CA PRO A 232 26.32 -8.20 -9.62
C PRO A 232 27.71 -7.59 -9.80
N CYS A 233 28.54 -7.59 -8.76
CA CYS A 233 29.86 -6.98 -8.80
C CYS A 233 30.90 -7.93 -9.42
N LYS A 234 31.29 -7.68 -10.67
CA LYS A 234 32.36 -8.40 -11.37
C LYS A 234 33.61 -7.52 -11.48
N MET A 235 34.68 -7.94 -10.83
CA MET A 235 35.97 -7.26 -10.87
C MET A 235 36.84 -7.85 -11.97
N LEU A 236 37.47 -6.97 -12.74
CA LEU A 236 38.24 -7.30 -13.93
C LEU A 236 39.73 -7.09 -13.66
N GLY A 237 40.55 -8.07 -14.03
CA GLY A 237 42.00 -8.08 -13.84
C GLY A 237 42.74 -7.42 -14.99
N SER A 238 42.09 -7.29 -16.13
CA SER A 238 42.55 -6.55 -17.29
C SER A 238 41.36 -5.90 -18.00
N VAL A 239 41.63 -4.86 -18.79
CA VAL A 239 40.69 -4.21 -19.71
C VAL A 239 41.48 -3.54 -20.82
N ASP A 240 40.98 -3.57 -22.06
CA ASP A 240 41.60 -2.88 -23.19
C ASP A 240 41.13 -1.42 -23.23
N ASN A 241 41.91 -0.52 -22.62
CA ASN A 241 41.58 0.91 -22.54
C ASN A 241 41.56 1.62 -23.91
N ASN A 242 42.11 1.01 -24.96
CA ASN A 242 42.10 1.57 -26.30
C ASN A 242 40.80 1.27 -27.06
N LYS A 243 39.98 0.35 -26.55
CA LYS A 243 38.70 -0.01 -27.16
C LYS A 243 37.54 0.62 -26.40
N GLN A 244 36.66 1.27 -27.15
CA GLN A 244 35.41 1.73 -26.59
C GLN A 244 34.55 0.55 -26.13
N PRO A 245 33.85 0.69 -24.99
CA PRO A 245 32.84 -0.26 -24.56
C PRO A 245 31.75 -0.43 -25.62
N ASP A 246 31.25 -1.65 -25.79
CA ASP A 246 30.10 -1.94 -26.65
C ASP A 246 28.81 -2.06 -25.85
N HIS A 247 27.66 -1.95 -26.54
CA HIS A 247 26.37 -2.22 -25.93
C HIS A 247 26.33 -3.67 -25.42
N SER A 248 25.92 -3.81 -24.16
CA SER A 248 25.70 -5.11 -23.56
C SER A 248 24.30 -5.61 -23.89
N SER A 249 24.16 -6.91 -24.14
CA SER A 249 22.85 -7.57 -24.25
C SER A 249 22.12 -7.67 -22.91
N SER A 250 22.85 -7.52 -21.79
CA SER A 250 22.30 -7.48 -20.44
C SER A 250 22.41 -6.09 -19.82
N PRO A 251 21.48 -5.67 -18.95
CA PRO A 251 21.58 -4.40 -18.22
C PRO A 251 22.79 -4.43 -17.28
N GLN A 252 23.81 -3.64 -17.60
CA GLN A 252 25.00 -3.55 -16.78
C GLN A 252 25.66 -2.17 -16.86
N ILE A 253 26.51 -1.89 -15.88
CA ILE A 253 27.29 -0.66 -15.80
C ILE A 253 28.77 -1.04 -15.82
N SER A 254 29.52 -0.53 -16.79
CA SER A 254 30.98 -0.66 -16.80
C SER A 254 31.62 0.55 -16.15
N LEU A 255 32.59 0.32 -15.27
CA LEU A 255 33.40 1.36 -14.64
C LEU A 255 34.85 1.14 -15.02
N ILE A 256 35.40 2.05 -15.82
CA ILE A 256 36.76 1.97 -16.34
C ILE A 256 37.57 3.11 -15.73
N PRO A 257 38.68 2.86 -15.03
CA PRO A 257 39.55 3.91 -14.53
C PRO A 257 40.02 4.84 -15.66
N VAL A 258 39.96 6.15 -15.45
CA VAL A 258 40.44 7.15 -16.41
C VAL A 258 41.96 7.05 -16.59
N THR A 259 42.66 6.71 -15.51
CA THR A 259 44.08 6.39 -15.52
C THR A 259 44.26 4.92 -15.12
N PRO A 260 45.01 4.12 -15.89
CA PRO A 260 45.31 2.75 -15.53
C PRO A 260 45.91 2.66 -14.13
N LYS A 261 45.42 1.70 -13.36
CA LYS A 261 45.85 1.37 -12.00
C LYS A 261 47.06 0.45 -12.03
#